data_AF-A0A9P4YY37-F1
#
_entry.id   AF-A0A9P4YY37-F1
#
_cell.length_a   1.000
_cell.length_b   1.000
_cell.length_c   1.000
_cell.angle_alpha   90.00
_cell.angle_beta   90.00
_cell.angle_gamma   90.00
#
_symmetry.space_group_name_H-M   'P 1'
#
loop_
_entity.id
_entity.type
_entity.pdbx_description
1 polymer ?
#
loop_
_entity_poly.entity_id
_entity_poly.type
_entity_poly.pdbx_seq_one_letter_code
_entity_poly.pdbx_strand_id
1 'polypeptide(L)'
;MSSSSSTPITPRHMLSRPTWSVRSLIPESSSNSQKDEIITPSKLHHLLRLCALPLPKSPSDEQAMISTLQSQLHFVRSVQRVDTTGVEPLRAVRDETDQATREATVDMDRLGALLEDEVRVGHYQRPRRRVVDTRGKRNEAEDWDALSTASRRAGRFFVVQSRNKGEEAP
;
A
#
# COMPACT_ATOMS: atom_id res chain seq x y z
N MET A 1 24.18 43.28 -40.14
CA MET A 1 23.54 41.95 -39.99
C MET A 1 24.63 41.01 -39.49
N SER A 2 24.72 40.81 -38.18
CA SER A 2 25.78 39.99 -37.58
C SER A 2 25.18 38.65 -37.17
N SER A 3 25.42 37.65 -38.01
CA SER A 3 24.97 36.28 -37.82
C SER A 3 25.85 35.61 -36.75
N SER A 4 25.28 35.37 -35.56
CA SER A 4 25.91 34.59 -34.51
C SER A 4 25.94 33.10 -34.90
N SER A 5 27.09 32.63 -35.38
CA SER A 5 27.32 31.21 -35.65
C SER A 5 27.44 30.44 -34.33
N SER A 6 26.42 29.66 -33.97
CA SER A 6 26.48 28.73 -32.85
C SER A 6 27.39 27.55 -33.20
N THR A 7 28.59 27.51 -32.63
CA THR A 7 29.46 26.33 -32.72
C THR A 7 28.78 25.12 -32.07
N PRO A 8 28.76 23.94 -32.72
CA PRO A 8 28.12 22.76 -32.16
C PRO A 8 28.92 22.27 -30.95
N ILE A 9 28.27 22.29 -29.78
CA ILE A 9 28.86 21.79 -28.54
C ILE A 9 29.13 20.28 -28.71
N THR A 10 30.40 19.89 -28.66
CA THR A 10 30.82 18.48 -28.80
C THR A 10 30.50 17.71 -27.49
N PRO A 11 30.03 16.45 -27.55
CA PRO A 11 29.68 15.67 -26.35
C PRO A 11 30.78 15.61 -25.29
N ARG A 12 32.06 15.59 -25.71
CA ARG A 12 33.21 15.64 -24.80
C ARG A 12 33.28 16.91 -23.94
N HIS A 13 32.91 18.06 -24.50
CA HIS A 13 32.88 19.34 -23.79
C HIS A 13 31.67 19.44 -22.84
N MET A 14 30.58 18.71 -23.14
CA MET A 14 29.43 18.60 -22.22
C MET A 14 29.77 17.72 -21.02
N LEU A 15 30.43 16.59 -21.26
CA LEU A 15 30.77 15.61 -20.22
C LEU A 15 31.98 16.01 -19.35
N SER A 16 32.79 16.99 -19.79
CA SER A 16 33.93 17.50 -18.99
C SER A 16 33.52 18.32 -17.78
N ARG A 17 32.26 18.78 -17.71
CA ARG A 17 31.70 19.50 -16.57
C ARG A 17 30.65 18.62 -15.89
N PRO A 18 30.99 17.91 -14.80
CA PRO A 18 30.01 17.07 -14.12
C PRO A 18 28.94 17.97 -13.49
N THR A 19 27.72 17.92 -14.03
CA THR A 19 26.59 18.72 -13.55
C THR A 19 25.92 18.13 -12.32
N TRP A 20 26.05 16.81 -12.12
CA TRP A 20 25.56 16.05 -10.97
C TRP A 20 25.97 14.58 -11.18
N SER A 21 26.27 13.83 -10.12
CA SER A 21 26.39 12.36 -10.21
C SER A 21 25.28 11.68 -9.43
N VAL A 22 24.66 10.62 -9.95
CA VAL A 22 23.64 9.86 -9.21
C VAL A 22 24.19 9.28 -7.90
N ARG A 23 25.51 9.09 -7.82
CA ARG A 23 26.19 8.65 -6.59
C ARG A 23 26.04 9.62 -5.43
N SER A 24 25.88 10.93 -5.67
CA SER A 24 25.66 11.89 -4.59
C SER A 24 24.27 11.76 -3.93
N LEU A 25 23.36 10.97 -4.51
CA LEU A 25 22.08 10.59 -3.87
C LEU A 25 22.19 9.33 -3.01
N ILE A 26 23.30 8.59 -3.09
CA ILE A 26 23.53 7.38 -2.29
C ILE A 26 24.17 7.82 -0.98
N PRO A 27 23.70 7.31 0.18
CA PRO A 27 24.30 7.66 1.46
C PRO A 27 25.78 7.23 1.46
N GLU A 28 26.67 8.19 1.68
CA GLU A 28 28.06 7.86 1.98
C GLU A 28 28.08 7.12 3.31
N SER A 29 28.87 6.04 3.39
CA SER A 29 28.93 5.13 4.54
C SER A 29 29.34 5.82 5.86
N SER A 30 29.70 7.11 5.81
CA SER A 30 30.30 7.92 6.87
C SER A 30 29.55 9.22 7.19
N SER A 31 28.51 9.63 6.45
CA SER A 31 27.86 10.94 6.68
C SER A 31 26.76 10.85 7.75
N ASN A 32 27.19 10.87 9.00
CA ASN A 32 26.38 10.78 10.23
C ASN A 32 25.63 12.09 10.58
N SER A 33 25.17 12.86 9.58
CA SER A 33 24.93 14.31 9.76
C SER A 33 23.50 14.81 9.57
N GLN A 34 22.51 13.93 9.38
CA GLN A 34 21.12 14.34 9.55
C GLN A 34 20.48 13.45 10.61
N LYS A 35 19.58 14.04 11.40
CA LYS A 35 18.84 13.44 12.51
C LYS A 35 17.88 12.36 11.98
N ASP A 36 18.44 11.37 11.31
CA ASP A 36 17.74 10.27 10.71
C ASP A 36 17.23 9.40 11.85
N GLU A 37 15.92 9.22 11.89
CA GLU A 37 15.27 8.39 12.89
C GLU A 37 15.88 6.98 12.82
N ILE A 38 16.72 6.64 13.79
CA ILE A 38 17.40 5.35 13.85
C ILE A 38 16.33 4.30 14.11
N ILE A 39 16.22 3.33 13.20
CA ILE A 39 15.36 2.16 13.40
C ILE A 39 15.99 1.33 14.53
N THR A 40 15.28 1.26 15.66
CA THR A 40 15.67 0.40 16.77
C THR A 40 15.17 -1.03 16.53
N PRO A 41 15.83 -2.05 17.11
CA PRO A 41 15.35 -3.44 17.18
C PRO A 41 13.86 -3.55 17.54
N SER A 42 13.43 -2.81 18.56
CA SER A 42 12.04 -2.79 19.01
C SER A 42 11.07 -2.28 17.93
N LYS A 43 11.46 -1.24 17.16
CA LYS A 43 10.67 -0.75 16.02
C LYS A 43 10.61 -1.79 14.91
N LEU A 44 11.71 -2.48 14.61
CA LEU A 44 11.71 -3.57 13.64
C LEU A 44 10.74 -4.68 14.06
N HIS A 45 10.80 -5.14 15.31
CA HIS A 45 9.88 -6.16 15.82
C HIS A 45 8.42 -5.72 15.78
N HIS A 46 8.16 -4.44 16.05
CA HIS A 46 6.82 -3.87 15.93
C HIS A 46 6.32 -3.91 14.48
N LEU A 47 7.16 -3.52 13.52
CA LEU A 47 6.83 -3.58 12.09
C LEU A 47 6.58 -5.02 11.62
N LEU A 48 7.43 -5.97 12.02
CA LEU A 48 7.23 -7.38 11.69
C LEU A 48 5.88 -7.90 12.20
N ARG A 49 5.48 -7.48 13.41
CA ARG A 49 4.17 -7.82 13.96
C ARG A 49 3.02 -7.20 13.17
N LEU A 50 3.12 -5.94 12.74
CA LEU A 50 2.10 -5.30 11.90
C LEU A 50 1.96 -5.98 10.54
N CYS A 51 3.09 -6.43 9.97
CA CYS A 51 3.13 -7.16 8.71
C CYS A 51 2.82 -8.66 8.86
N ALA A 52 2.49 -9.14 10.07
CA ALA A 52 2.28 -10.56 10.37
C ALA A 52 3.46 -11.48 9.96
N LEU A 53 4.68 -10.96 10.04
CA LEU A 53 5.92 -11.69 9.76
C LEU A 53 6.53 -12.27 11.05
N PRO A 54 7.28 -13.39 10.96
CA PRO A 54 7.98 -13.97 12.10
C PRO A 54 9.15 -13.08 12.56
N LEU A 55 9.57 -13.26 13.81
CA LEU A 55 10.76 -12.60 14.36
C LEU A 55 12.06 -13.15 13.73
N PRO A 56 13.12 -12.33 13.65
CA PRO A 56 14.42 -12.76 13.13
C PRO A 56 14.99 -13.90 13.99
N LYS A 57 15.60 -14.88 13.31
CA LYS A 57 16.17 -16.07 13.96
C LYS A 57 17.56 -15.79 14.57
N SER A 58 18.26 -14.80 14.04
CA SER A 58 19.62 -14.45 14.45
C SER A 58 19.78 -12.92 14.54
N PRO A 59 20.68 -12.43 15.42
CA PRO A 59 20.97 -10.99 15.52
C PRO A 59 21.66 -10.45 14.25
N SER A 60 22.35 -11.30 13.50
CA SER A 60 22.96 -10.92 12.22
C SER A 60 21.89 -10.61 11.17
N ASP A 61 20.85 -11.45 11.09
CA ASP A 61 19.73 -11.22 10.18
C ASP A 61 18.95 -9.95 10.57
N GLU A 62 18.77 -9.72 11.87
CA GLU A 62 18.14 -8.51 12.39
C GLU A 62 18.90 -7.24 11.95
N GLN A 63 20.22 -7.23 12.11
CA GLN A 63 21.05 -6.10 11.71
C GLN A 63 21.02 -5.87 10.19
N ALA A 64 20.99 -6.95 9.38
CA ALA A 64 20.87 -6.85 7.93
C ALA A 64 19.50 -6.25 7.51
N MET A 65 18.41 -6.63 8.19
CA MET A 65 17.09 -6.04 7.98
C MET A 65 17.07 -4.56 8.34
N ILE A 66 17.67 -4.17 9.48
CA ILE A 66 17.77 -2.77 9.90
C ILE A 66 18.55 -1.95 8.86
N SER A 67 19.70 -2.43 8.41
CA SER A 67 20.52 -1.76 7.39
C SER A 67 19.75 -1.57 6.07
N THR A 68 18.98 -2.58 5.67
CA THR A 68 18.14 -2.52 4.47
C THR A 68 17.05 -1.46 4.61
N LEU A 69 16.33 -1.45 5.74
CA LEU A 69 15.27 -0.48 5.99
C LEU A 69 15.81 0.95 6.07
N GLN A 70 16.98 1.16 6.68
CA GLN A 70 17.63 2.47 6.71
C GLN A 70 17.96 2.97 5.29
N SER A 71 18.47 2.10 4.45
CA SER A 71 18.77 2.41 3.03
C SER A 71 17.51 2.79 2.25
N GLN A 72 16.40 2.07 2.48
CA GLN A 72 15.10 2.37 1.88
C GLN A 72 14.53 3.71 2.36
N LEU A 73 14.59 4.00 3.67
CA LEU A 73 14.13 5.26 4.23
C LEU A 73 14.91 6.46 3.71
N HIS A 74 16.21 6.31 3.50
CA HIS A 74 17.03 7.37 2.90
C HIS A 74 16.51 7.77 1.52
N PHE A 75 16.20 6.78 0.68
CA PHE A 75 15.61 7.01 -0.64
C PHE A 75 14.27 7.75 -0.53
N VAL A 76 13.37 7.28 0.33
CA VAL A 76 12.06 7.91 0.54
C VAL A 76 12.20 9.36 1.03
N ARG A 77 13.10 9.63 1.97
CA ARG A 77 13.38 11.00 2.46
C ARG A 77 13.91 11.91 1.36
N SER A 78 14.69 11.36 0.43
CA SER A 78 15.18 12.12 -0.73
C SER A 78 14.03 12.58 -1.63
N VAL A 79 13.01 11.73 -1.81
CA VAL A 79 11.77 12.10 -2.51
C VAL A 79 10.96 13.13 -1.72
N GLN A 80 10.85 12.97 -0.39
CA GLN A 80 10.11 13.90 0.47
C GLN A 80 10.70 15.33 0.54
N ARG A 81 11.98 15.51 0.17
CA ARG A 81 12.61 16.83 0.13
C ARG A 81 12.17 17.67 -1.07
N VAL A 82 11.49 17.09 -2.05
CA VAL A 82 10.97 17.81 -3.21
C VAL A 82 9.81 18.70 -2.78
N ASP A 83 9.80 19.96 -3.22
CA ASP A 83 8.69 20.88 -2.98
C ASP A 83 7.44 20.41 -3.73
N THR A 84 6.40 20.06 -2.98
CA THR A 84 5.09 19.63 -3.49
C THR A 84 3.99 20.67 -3.19
N THR A 85 4.36 21.92 -2.90
CA THR A 85 3.38 22.99 -2.63
C THR A 85 2.41 23.16 -3.81
N GLY A 86 1.10 23.12 -3.52
CA GLY A 86 0.06 23.32 -4.53
C GLY A 86 -0.27 22.08 -5.39
N VAL A 87 0.27 20.91 -5.08
CA VAL A 87 -0.02 19.66 -5.80
C VAL A 87 -0.91 18.74 -4.95
N GLU A 88 -2.02 18.28 -5.53
CA GLU A 88 -2.89 17.28 -4.89
C GLU A 88 -2.32 15.86 -5.03
N PRO A 89 -2.38 15.01 -3.98
CA PRO A 89 -1.91 13.63 -4.08
C PRO A 89 -2.75 12.79 -5.05
N LEU A 90 -2.09 12.20 -6.05
CA LEU A 90 -2.73 11.24 -6.94
C LEU A 90 -3.07 9.95 -6.18
N ARG A 91 -4.35 9.56 -6.15
CA ARG A 91 -4.83 8.38 -5.41
C ARG A 91 -4.72 7.09 -6.22
N ALA A 92 -4.99 7.18 -7.52
CA ALA A 92 -4.91 6.06 -8.45
C ALA A 92 -4.54 6.60 -9.84
N VAL A 93 -3.99 5.75 -10.70
CA VAL A 93 -3.77 6.11 -12.11
C VAL A 93 -5.13 6.00 -12.82
N ARG A 94 -5.88 7.10 -12.83
CA ARG A 94 -7.21 7.22 -13.45
C ARG A 94 -7.37 8.59 -14.08
N ASP A 95 -8.43 8.73 -14.86
CA ASP A 95 -8.91 10.04 -15.29
C ASP A 95 -9.53 10.75 -14.08
N GLU A 96 -8.86 11.80 -13.60
CA GLU A 96 -9.29 12.64 -12.47
C GLU A 96 -10.01 13.91 -12.97
N THR A 97 -10.47 13.94 -14.22
CA THR A 97 -11.36 15.02 -14.69
C THR A 97 -12.68 14.98 -13.93
N ASP A 98 -13.28 16.16 -13.69
CA ASP A 98 -14.57 16.28 -13.01
C ASP A 98 -15.65 15.37 -13.62
N GLN A 99 -15.59 15.16 -14.94
CA GLN A 99 -16.49 14.28 -15.66
C GLN A 99 -16.30 12.81 -15.25
N ALA A 100 -15.07 12.31 -15.28
CA ALA A 100 -14.75 10.95 -14.86
C ALA A 100 -15.07 10.73 -13.36
N THR A 101 -14.83 11.73 -12.52
CA THR A 101 -15.22 11.68 -11.10
C THR A 101 -16.73 11.56 -10.94
N ARG A 102 -17.54 12.34 -11.67
CA ARG A 102 -19.01 12.25 -11.63
C ARG A 102 -19.51 10.90 -12.10
N GLU A 103 -18.96 10.36 -13.18
CA GLU A 103 -19.35 9.05 -13.71
C GLU A 103 -19.01 7.90 -12.74
N ALA A 104 -17.86 7.98 -12.07
CA ALA A 104 -17.42 7.00 -11.08
C ALA A 104 -18.15 7.14 -9.73
N THR A 105 -18.70 8.31 -9.42
CA THR A 105 -19.41 8.55 -8.17
C THR A 105 -20.73 7.79 -8.17
N VAL A 106 -20.97 7.05 -7.09
CA VAL A 106 -22.23 6.33 -6.88
C VAL A 106 -23.18 7.26 -6.14
N ASP A 107 -24.03 7.95 -6.91
CA ASP A 107 -25.00 8.92 -6.38
C ASP A 107 -26.20 8.24 -5.70
N MET A 108 -26.89 8.99 -4.85
CA MET A 108 -28.11 8.53 -4.17
C MET A 108 -29.21 8.16 -5.17
N ASP A 109 -29.35 8.89 -6.28
CA ASP A 109 -30.31 8.59 -7.34
C ASP A 109 -30.06 7.20 -7.95
N ARG A 110 -28.78 6.86 -8.12
CA ARG A 110 -28.35 5.54 -8.62
C ARG A 110 -28.61 4.43 -7.61
N LEU A 111 -28.53 4.74 -6.32
CA LEU A 111 -28.83 3.80 -5.22
C LEU A 111 -30.31 3.76 -4.84
N GLY A 112 -31.13 4.71 -5.28
CA GLY A 112 -32.50 4.91 -4.82
C GLY A 112 -33.34 3.64 -4.91
N ALA A 113 -33.38 3.02 -6.09
CA ALA A 113 -34.11 1.77 -6.30
C ALA A 113 -33.63 0.62 -5.39
N LEU A 114 -32.31 0.52 -5.14
CA LEU A 114 -31.76 -0.51 -4.27
C LEU A 114 -32.08 -0.26 -2.79
N LEU A 115 -32.13 1.01 -2.36
CA LEU A 115 -32.46 1.42 -1.01
C LEU A 115 -33.96 1.30 -0.72
N GLU A 116 -34.82 1.58 -1.71
CA GLU A 116 -36.28 1.39 -1.63
C GLU A 116 -36.66 -0.08 -1.45
N ASP A 117 -35.88 -0.99 -2.04
CA ASP A 117 -36.04 -2.43 -1.87
C ASP A 117 -35.60 -2.94 -0.47
N GLU A 118 -35.03 -2.09 0.39
CA GLU A 118 -34.65 -2.48 1.76
C GLU A 118 -35.86 -2.50 2.70
N VAL A 119 -35.93 -3.55 3.52
CA VAL A 119 -36.97 -3.73 4.55
C VAL A 119 -36.34 -3.49 5.92
N ARG A 120 -37.01 -2.67 6.74
CA ARG A 120 -36.62 -2.49 8.14
C ARG A 120 -37.13 -3.65 8.99
N VAL A 121 -36.23 -4.31 9.72
CA VAL A 121 -36.56 -5.52 10.49
C VAL A 121 -36.24 -5.35 11.97
N GLY A 122 -37.15 -5.86 12.82
CA GLY A 122 -36.99 -5.94 14.27
C GLY A 122 -37.30 -4.63 15.00
N HIS A 123 -37.15 -4.64 16.33
CA HIS A 123 -37.46 -3.51 17.21
C HIS A 123 -36.64 -2.25 16.88
N TYR A 124 -35.36 -2.42 16.55
CA TYR A 124 -34.44 -1.33 16.19
C TYR A 124 -34.49 -0.92 14.71
N GLN A 125 -35.46 -1.44 13.93
CA GLN A 125 -35.68 -1.08 12.53
C GLN A 125 -34.43 -1.05 11.65
N ARG A 126 -33.52 -2.02 11.82
CA ARG A 126 -32.28 -2.06 11.02
C ARG A 126 -32.65 -2.33 9.55
N PRO A 127 -32.14 -1.55 8.59
CA PRO A 127 -32.36 -1.82 7.17
C PRO A 127 -31.71 -3.15 6.79
N ARG A 128 -32.46 -4.00 6.09
CA ARG A 128 -31.98 -5.27 5.53
C ARG A 128 -32.48 -5.37 4.10
N ARG A 129 -31.65 -5.87 3.20
CA ARG A 129 -32.07 -6.17 1.82
C ARG A 129 -33.23 -7.17 1.85
N ARG A 130 -34.28 -6.90 1.09
CA ARG A 130 -35.39 -7.85 0.91
C ARG A 130 -34.82 -9.13 0.32
N VAL A 131 -34.98 -10.24 1.03
CA VAL A 131 -34.80 -11.57 0.44
C VAL A 131 -36.01 -11.78 -0.45
N VAL A 132 -35.93 -11.32 -1.70
CA VAL A 132 -36.91 -11.74 -2.71
C VAL A 132 -36.77 -13.25 -2.78
N ASP A 133 -37.88 -13.97 -2.60
CA ASP A 133 -37.96 -15.43 -2.69
C ASP A 133 -37.76 -15.85 -4.17
N THR A 134 -36.63 -15.51 -4.79
CA THR A 134 -36.06 -16.24 -5.92
C THR A 134 -35.54 -17.59 -5.40
N ARG A 135 -36.42 -18.40 -4.81
CA ARG A 135 -36.15 -19.78 -4.37
C ARG A 135 -35.69 -20.70 -5.50
N GLY A 136 -35.70 -20.24 -6.76
CA GLY A 136 -35.18 -20.95 -7.93
C GLY A 136 -34.02 -20.25 -8.67
N LYS A 137 -33.61 -19.05 -8.26
CA LYS A 137 -32.40 -18.38 -8.77
C LYS A 137 -31.54 -18.00 -7.56
N ARG A 138 -30.92 -19.00 -6.93
CA ARG A 138 -29.65 -18.72 -6.26
C ARG A 138 -28.77 -18.10 -7.32
N ASN A 139 -28.30 -16.88 -7.10
CA ASN A 139 -27.30 -16.31 -7.98
C ASN A 139 -26.17 -17.35 -8.07
N GLU A 140 -25.65 -17.67 -9.27
CA GLU A 140 -24.52 -18.61 -9.41
C GLU A 140 -23.33 -18.19 -8.51
N ALA A 141 -23.24 -16.89 -8.19
CA ALA A 141 -22.33 -16.29 -7.24
C ALA A 141 -22.50 -16.72 -5.76
N GLU A 142 -23.62 -17.34 -5.38
CA GLU A 142 -23.90 -17.80 -4.01
C GLU A 142 -23.73 -19.32 -3.83
N ASP A 143 -23.55 -20.07 -4.93
CA ASP A 143 -23.39 -21.54 -4.89
C ASP A 143 -21.92 -21.99 -4.86
N TRP A 144 -20.98 -21.05 -4.67
CA TRP A 144 -19.57 -21.40 -4.53
C TRP A 144 -19.30 -22.00 -3.13
N ASP A 145 -18.55 -23.11 -3.11
CA ASP A 145 -18.09 -23.70 -1.86
C ASP A 145 -16.98 -22.82 -1.26
N ALA A 146 -17.36 -22.03 -0.26
CA ALA A 146 -16.46 -21.15 0.49
C ALA A 146 -15.25 -21.87 1.10
N LEU A 147 -15.33 -23.19 1.32
CA LEU A 147 -14.29 -23.99 1.95
C LEU A 147 -13.45 -24.78 0.94
N SER A 148 -13.75 -24.70 -0.36
CA SER A 148 -13.09 -25.48 -1.41
C SER A 148 -11.57 -25.29 -1.47
N THR A 149 -11.10 -24.07 -1.23
CA THR A 149 -9.67 -23.71 -1.27
C THR A 149 -9.00 -23.80 0.11
N ALA A 150 -9.73 -24.15 1.17
CA ALA A 150 -9.21 -24.18 2.52
C ALA A 150 -8.30 -25.40 2.76
N SER A 151 -7.06 -25.16 3.22
CA SER A 151 -6.13 -26.24 3.57
C SER A 151 -6.57 -27.04 4.81
N ARG A 152 -7.27 -26.39 5.76
CA ARG A 152 -7.81 -27.02 6.98
C ARG A 152 -9.25 -26.58 7.21
N ARG A 153 -10.12 -27.56 7.43
CA ARG A 153 -11.55 -27.37 7.72
C ARG A 153 -12.01 -28.32 8.83
N ALA A 154 -12.94 -27.87 9.65
CA ALA A 154 -13.68 -28.69 10.59
C ALA A 154 -15.17 -28.52 10.27
N GLY A 155 -15.74 -29.49 9.56
CA GLY A 155 -17.10 -29.37 9.04
C GLY A 155 -17.26 -28.13 8.14
N ARG A 156 -18.13 -27.20 8.57
CA ARG A 156 -18.44 -25.96 7.83
C ARG A 156 -17.63 -24.74 8.28
N PHE A 157 -16.52 -24.94 8.99
CA PHE A 157 -15.72 -23.85 9.55
C PHE A 157 -14.26 -23.93 9.12
N PHE A 158 -13.64 -22.76 8.95
CA PHE A 158 -12.19 -22.62 8.87
C PHE A 158 -11.57 -22.90 10.25
N VAL A 159 -10.46 -23.64 10.27
CA VAL A 159 -9.75 -23.95 11.52
C VAL A 159 -8.43 -23.20 11.54
N VAL A 160 -8.27 -22.34 12.54
CA VAL A 160 -7.02 -21.64 12.81
C VAL A 160 -6.43 -22.17 14.12
N GLN A 161 -5.14 -22.50 14.13
CA GLN A 161 -4.45 -22.83 15.37
C GLN A 161 -4.28 -21.56 16.19
N SER A 162 -5.00 -21.44 17.30
CA SER A 162 -4.69 -20.43 18.30
C SER A 162 -3.52 -20.93 19.16
N ARG A 163 -2.51 -20.08 19.34
CA ARG A 163 -1.47 -20.35 20.34
C ARG A 163 -2.09 -20.14 21.72
N ASN A 164 -2.33 -21.23 22.46
CA ASN A 164 -2.59 -21.13 23.89
C ASN A 164 -1.29 -20.67 24.59
N LYS A 165 -1.42 -19.74 25.54
CA LYS A 165 -0.31 -18.98 26.15
C LYS A 165 0.68 -19.81 27.00
N GLY A 166 0.66 -21.15 26.90
CA GLY A 166 1.41 -22.07 27.75
C GLY A 166 2.33 -23.07 27.04
N GLU A 167 2.38 -23.09 25.69
CA GLU A 167 3.40 -23.86 24.95
C GLU A 167 4.46 -22.90 24.40
N GLU A 168 5.62 -22.91 25.05
CA GLU A 168 6.88 -22.48 24.45
C GLU A 168 7.29 -23.51 23.40
N ALA A 169 7.58 -23.03 22.19
CA ALA A 169 8.12 -23.88 21.12
C ALA A 169 9.64 -24.05 21.33
N PRO A 170 10.22 -25.21 20.95
CA PRO A 170 11.65 -25.49 21.04
C PRO A 170 12.48 -24.64 20.07
#